data_AF-A0A7S1ILG8-F1
#
_entry.id   AF-A0A7S1ILG8-F1
#
_cell.length_a   1.000
_cell.length_b   1.000
_cell.length_c   1.000
_cell.angle_alpha   90.00
_cell.angle_beta   90.00
_cell.angle_gamma   90.00
#
_symmetry.space_group_name_H-M   'P 1'
#
loop_
_entity.id
_entity.type
_entity.pdbx_description
1 polymer ?
#
loop_
_entity_poly.entity_id
_entity_poly.type
_entity_poly.pdbx_seq_one_letter_code
_entity_poly.pdbx_strand_id
1 'polypeptide(L)'
;MFPWQTSDTGDEETQVVHYNPVSGEWDPDHSCRQRHVSIAIFVNAWRYWHETQDKEFLEESLAEMMLDIAIFWTSIADLDPTDGKYHIKGVMGPDEFHEQSKACGHGVQDNAYTNIMVVWVLRRVFDLLRILQPEVCARICVDINLTPSILQRMREMQTKLHVSITPAGILEQFVGYTDLQELDWKLYRKKYKSVGRVDRILKAEGLAPDDFKVAKQPDALMIWYVLTPSEISSILSGLGHEVEDEIGFLRRNYDYYLNRTSHGSTLSFTVMAKIAQLCGRADFEWEWFMEAAKSDLYDRQGTTHEGIHCAVMAGTIDIIVSNFVGLRERNDGSYCIRPTLPKHWQSVTLKRLMQGHWYELTITKKDVKITLVDGFSSEEPTGPFFIGHNKIMVCPWSPITVEYNTIISVKNFFDLMWKTKFVRQSIVDAWFEGNEPDPGCVGVLRYALQSLEAAPKADGGFVQLVLERRRRVTVEMGYEIQSIQKDLSFLERGVEGFFEWLAEEYGQETWEEVLEAGGEFLKEATEESDGRFHTFITDRDGTTNDYCGRYVTSIQAVYNAVCLATFSKASA
;
A
#
# COMPACT_ATOMS: atom_id res chain seq x y z
N MET A 1 -12.93 25.04 -9.59
CA MET A 1 -13.16 24.80 -8.15
C MET A 1 -14.54 24.17 -8.02
N PHE A 2 -14.65 23.00 -7.40
CA PHE A 2 -15.96 22.42 -7.11
C PHE A 2 -16.63 23.10 -5.91
N PRO A 3 -17.96 23.28 -5.94
CA PRO A 3 -18.74 23.77 -4.81
C PRO A 3 -18.76 22.78 -3.64
N TRP A 4 -19.00 23.28 -2.42
CA TRP A 4 -19.12 22.43 -1.23
C TRP A 4 -20.42 21.61 -1.23
N GLN A 5 -21.54 22.23 -1.62
CA GLN A 5 -22.81 21.57 -1.85
C GLN A 5 -23.30 21.94 -3.25
N THR A 6 -23.79 20.96 -3.98
CA THR A 6 -24.31 21.16 -5.33
C THR A 6 -25.37 20.13 -5.66
N SER A 7 -26.16 20.41 -6.69
CA SER A 7 -27.23 19.53 -7.16
C SER A 7 -27.21 19.35 -8.68
N ASP A 8 -28.22 19.83 -9.40
CA ASP A 8 -28.43 19.57 -10.83
C ASP A 8 -27.59 20.46 -11.76
N THR A 9 -27.31 21.71 -11.38
CA THR A 9 -26.57 22.65 -12.25
C THR A 9 -25.05 22.62 -12.09
N GLY A 10 -24.54 22.09 -10.97
CA GLY A 10 -23.13 22.19 -10.61
C GLY A 10 -22.75 23.50 -9.90
N ASP A 11 -23.72 24.39 -9.62
CA ASP A 11 -23.49 25.63 -8.87
C ASP A 11 -23.33 25.39 -7.37
N GLU A 12 -22.86 26.42 -6.66
CA GLU A 12 -22.74 26.42 -5.20
C GLU A 12 -24.10 26.62 -4.54
N GLU A 13 -24.60 25.56 -3.92
CA GLU A 13 -25.89 25.48 -3.23
C GLU A 13 -25.73 25.44 -1.70
N THR A 14 -24.51 25.64 -1.19
CA THR A 14 -24.28 25.73 0.25
C THR A 14 -25.07 26.88 0.85
N GLN A 15 -25.86 26.57 1.88
CA GLN A 15 -26.60 27.57 2.64
C GLN A 15 -25.66 28.67 3.18
N VAL A 16 -26.17 29.91 3.28
CA VAL A 16 -25.41 31.07 3.80
C VAL A 16 -25.62 31.31 5.29
N VAL A 17 -26.58 30.61 5.90
CA VAL A 17 -26.92 30.69 7.32
C VAL A 17 -27.24 29.30 7.86
N HIS A 18 -26.98 29.09 9.15
CA HIS A 18 -27.33 27.85 9.84
C HIS A 18 -28.03 28.16 11.17
N TYR A 19 -29.02 27.33 11.54
CA TYR A 19 -29.74 27.50 12.79
C TYR A 19 -29.01 26.82 13.96
N ASN A 20 -28.83 27.55 15.06
CA ASN A 20 -28.33 27.04 16.32
C ASN A 20 -29.51 26.78 17.28
N PRO A 21 -29.93 25.52 17.49
CA PRO A 21 -31.06 25.19 18.37
C PRO A 21 -30.76 25.41 19.87
N VAL A 22 -29.50 25.64 20.26
CA VAL A 22 -29.12 25.88 21.66
C VAL A 22 -29.35 27.34 22.04
N SER A 23 -28.98 28.29 21.18
CA SER A 23 -29.24 29.72 21.37
C SER A 23 -30.60 30.17 20.83
N GLY A 24 -31.13 29.46 19.83
CA GLY A 24 -32.34 29.85 19.10
C GLY A 24 -32.09 30.88 18.00
N GLU A 25 -30.84 31.09 17.61
CA GLU A 25 -30.40 32.12 16.66
C GLU A 25 -29.94 31.52 15.31
N TRP A 26 -29.94 32.36 14.28
CA TRP A 26 -29.38 32.02 12.96
C TRP A 26 -27.99 32.65 12.84
N ASP A 27 -26.98 31.81 12.68
CA ASP A 27 -25.59 32.23 12.48
C ASP A 27 -25.24 32.20 10.99
N PRO A 28 -24.26 32.99 10.53
CA PRO A 28 -23.66 32.79 9.21
C PRO A 28 -23.15 31.34 9.04
N ASP A 29 -23.27 30.80 7.83
CA ASP A 29 -22.64 29.55 7.44
C ASP A 29 -21.48 29.85 6.49
N HIS A 30 -20.31 29.31 6.81
CA HIS A 30 -19.06 29.53 6.09
C HIS A 30 -18.51 28.27 5.43
N SER A 31 -19.34 27.23 5.32
CA SER A 31 -18.96 25.93 4.77
C SER A 31 -18.51 26.00 3.30
N CYS A 32 -18.91 27.00 2.52
CA CYS A 32 -18.40 27.24 1.17
C CYS A 32 -16.88 27.51 1.13
N ARG A 33 -16.24 27.77 2.27
CA ARG A 33 -14.77 27.85 2.40
C ARG A 33 -14.09 26.47 2.45
N GLN A 34 -14.84 25.38 2.53
CA GLN A 34 -14.32 24.00 2.47
C GLN A 34 -13.96 23.60 1.04
N ARG A 35 -12.92 24.24 0.51
CA ARG A 35 -12.47 24.04 -0.87
C ARG A 35 -11.81 22.67 -1.08
N HIS A 36 -11.51 21.95 0.02
CA HIS A 36 -10.93 20.61 0.02
C HIS A 36 -11.81 19.54 -0.64
N VAL A 37 -13.09 19.81 -0.91
CA VAL A 37 -13.94 18.97 -1.77
C VAL A 37 -13.30 18.74 -3.15
N SER A 38 -12.64 19.74 -3.71
CA SER A 38 -11.91 19.60 -5.00
C SER A 38 -10.75 18.62 -4.88
N ILE A 39 -10.06 18.56 -3.73
CA ILE A 39 -9.01 17.57 -3.46
C ILE A 39 -9.62 16.18 -3.39
N ALA A 40 -10.76 16.02 -2.70
CA ALA A 40 -11.43 14.73 -2.58
C ALA A 40 -11.86 14.18 -3.96
N ILE A 41 -12.38 15.04 -4.84
CA ILE A 41 -12.73 14.67 -6.22
C ILE A 41 -11.49 14.23 -6.99
N PHE A 42 -10.37 14.96 -6.90
CA PHE A 42 -9.11 14.57 -7.53
C PHE A 42 -8.63 13.20 -7.02
N VAL A 43 -8.64 12.98 -5.70
CA VAL A 43 -8.23 11.71 -5.09
C VAL A 43 -9.09 10.56 -5.60
N ASN A 44 -10.41 10.76 -5.68
CA ASN A 44 -11.33 9.74 -6.18
C ASN A 44 -11.13 9.46 -7.68
N ALA A 45 -10.91 10.49 -8.50
CA ALA A 45 -10.60 10.33 -9.92
C ALA A 45 -9.27 9.59 -10.14
N TRP A 46 -8.24 9.94 -9.36
CA TRP A 46 -6.94 9.25 -9.38
C TRP A 46 -7.12 7.76 -9.01
N ARG A 47 -7.82 7.47 -7.92
CA ARG A 47 -8.09 6.09 -7.48
C ARG A 47 -8.94 5.32 -8.48
N TYR A 48 -9.96 5.95 -9.07
CA TYR A 48 -10.77 5.34 -10.12
C TYR A 48 -9.89 4.88 -11.27
N TRP A 49 -9.06 5.77 -11.83
CA TRP A 49 -8.14 5.43 -12.91
C TRP A 49 -7.24 4.24 -12.54
N HIS A 50 -6.65 4.29 -11.35
CA HIS A 50 -5.78 3.22 -10.85
C HIS A 50 -6.50 1.88 -10.72
N GLU A 51 -7.74 1.86 -10.23
CA GLU A 51 -8.52 0.64 -10.04
C GLU A 51 -9.12 0.09 -11.35
N THR A 52 -9.61 0.94 -12.24
CA THR A 52 -10.35 0.51 -13.43
C THR A 52 -9.47 0.36 -14.68
N GLN A 53 -8.36 1.11 -14.76
CA GLN A 53 -7.55 1.28 -15.98
C GLN A 53 -8.39 1.73 -17.19
N ASP A 54 -9.50 2.44 -16.93
CA ASP A 54 -10.40 2.97 -17.94
C ASP A 54 -9.77 4.19 -18.63
N LYS A 55 -9.02 3.90 -19.70
CA LYS A 55 -8.23 4.90 -20.42
C LYS A 55 -9.11 5.89 -21.18
N GLU A 56 -10.23 5.42 -21.72
CA GLU A 56 -11.18 6.26 -22.44
C GLU A 56 -11.73 7.34 -21.51
N PHE A 57 -12.25 6.97 -20.35
CA PHE A 57 -12.76 7.96 -19.39
C PHE A 57 -11.67 8.86 -18.81
N LEU A 58 -10.44 8.33 -18.63
CA LEU A 58 -9.30 9.16 -18.24
C LEU A 58 -9.05 10.28 -19.26
N GLU A 59 -8.92 9.93 -20.53
CA GLU A 59 -8.50 10.83 -21.61
C GLU A 59 -9.63 11.75 -22.09
N GLU A 60 -10.90 11.33 -21.95
CA GLU A 60 -12.07 12.11 -22.37
C GLU A 60 -12.65 13.03 -21.28
N SER A 61 -12.40 12.76 -19.99
CA SER A 61 -13.07 13.51 -18.92
C SER A 61 -12.22 13.72 -17.66
N LEU A 62 -11.62 12.67 -17.09
CA LEU A 62 -11.00 12.80 -15.77
C LEU A 62 -9.75 13.68 -15.80
N ALA A 63 -8.90 13.53 -16.81
CA ALA A 63 -7.64 14.24 -16.87
C ALA A 63 -7.81 15.77 -16.90
N GLU A 64 -8.78 16.25 -17.69
CA GLU A 64 -9.12 17.68 -17.76
C GLU A 64 -9.57 18.21 -16.39
N MET A 65 -10.55 17.53 -15.77
CA MET A 65 -11.06 17.89 -14.45
C MET A 65 -9.95 17.90 -13.37
N MET A 66 -9.09 16.89 -13.38
CA MET A 66 -7.99 16.77 -12.43
C MET A 66 -6.95 17.88 -12.58
N LEU A 67 -6.58 18.23 -13.82
CA LEU A 67 -5.66 19.33 -14.09
C LEU A 67 -6.28 20.68 -13.73
N ASP A 68 -7.57 20.89 -14.00
CA ASP A 68 -8.26 22.13 -13.64
C ASP A 68 -8.39 22.32 -12.11
N ILE A 69 -8.62 21.24 -11.36
CA ILE A 69 -8.53 21.26 -9.88
C ILE A 69 -7.14 21.73 -9.42
N ALA A 70 -6.07 21.24 -10.06
CA ALA A 70 -4.71 21.64 -9.71
C ALA A 70 -4.42 23.10 -10.07
N ILE A 71 -4.94 23.60 -11.20
CA ILE A 71 -4.87 25.02 -11.58
C ILE A 71 -5.51 25.89 -10.51
N PHE A 72 -6.71 25.51 -10.04
CA PHE A 72 -7.40 26.22 -8.96
C PHE A 72 -6.55 26.30 -7.68
N TRP A 73 -5.97 25.20 -7.20
CA TRP A 73 -5.12 25.25 -6.00
C TRP A 73 -3.86 26.08 -6.19
N THR A 74 -3.30 26.04 -7.39
CA THR A 74 -2.12 26.84 -7.76
C THR A 74 -2.43 28.33 -7.80
N SER A 75 -3.65 28.71 -8.18
CA SER A 75 -4.06 30.10 -8.35
C SER A 75 -4.36 30.82 -7.03
N ILE A 76 -4.75 30.08 -5.97
CA ILE A 76 -5.08 30.66 -4.65
C ILE A 76 -3.94 30.60 -3.62
N ALA A 77 -2.81 30.00 -3.98
CA ALA A 77 -1.64 29.92 -3.11
C ALA A 77 -0.71 31.09 -3.38
N ASP A 78 -0.41 31.95 -2.40
CA ASP A 78 0.43 33.13 -2.59
C ASP A 78 1.86 32.91 -2.09
N LEU A 79 2.87 33.30 -2.87
CA LEU A 79 4.26 33.29 -2.43
C LEU A 79 4.50 34.49 -1.49
N ASP A 80 4.84 34.22 -0.24
CA ASP A 80 5.29 35.25 0.69
C ASP A 80 6.80 35.47 0.53
N PRO A 81 7.25 36.68 0.14
CA PRO A 81 8.68 36.95 -0.06
C PRO A 81 9.48 36.98 1.26
N THR A 82 8.82 37.02 2.41
CA THR A 82 9.50 37.13 3.72
C THR A 82 10.07 35.80 4.19
N ASP A 83 9.36 34.70 3.95
CA ASP A 83 9.83 33.33 4.27
C ASP A 83 10.12 32.49 3.02
N GLY A 84 9.77 32.99 1.82
CA GLY A 84 9.99 32.32 0.55
C GLY A 84 9.07 31.13 0.31
N LYS A 85 7.96 31.02 1.04
CA LYS A 85 7.00 29.91 0.97
C LYS A 85 5.67 30.34 0.35
N TYR A 86 4.96 29.36 -0.21
CA TYR A 86 3.58 29.54 -0.65
C TYR A 86 2.62 29.33 0.52
N HIS A 87 1.61 30.18 0.64
CA HIS A 87 0.59 30.11 1.66
C HIS A 87 -0.80 30.02 1.04
N ILE A 88 -1.66 29.18 1.61
CA ILE A 88 -3.07 29.09 1.22
C ILE A 88 -3.90 29.71 2.34
N LYS A 89 -4.67 30.73 1.98
CA LYS A 89 -5.44 31.56 2.90
C LYS A 89 -6.94 31.45 2.61
N GLY A 90 -7.76 31.69 3.62
CA GLY A 90 -9.21 31.79 3.45
C GLY A 90 -9.92 30.46 3.20
N VAL A 91 -9.35 29.36 3.66
CA VAL A 91 -9.94 28.01 3.55
C VAL A 91 -10.54 27.58 4.88
N MET A 92 -11.38 26.56 4.85
CA MET A 92 -11.83 25.81 6.02
C MET A 92 -11.42 24.36 5.80
N GLY A 93 -10.81 23.74 6.81
CA GLY A 93 -10.43 22.32 6.74
C GLY A 93 -11.63 21.39 7.01
N PRO A 94 -11.41 20.07 7.10
CA PRO A 94 -12.44 19.12 7.52
C PRO A 94 -13.05 19.42 8.90
N ASP A 95 -12.33 20.10 9.79
CA ASP A 95 -12.89 20.59 11.04
C ASP A 95 -13.64 21.92 10.83
N GLU A 96 -14.96 21.80 10.77
CA GLU A 96 -15.87 22.92 10.50
C GLU A 96 -16.06 23.88 11.67
N PHE A 97 -15.46 23.63 12.83
CA PHE A 97 -15.57 24.56 13.96
C PHE A 97 -14.66 25.79 13.83
N HIS A 98 -13.65 25.71 12.96
CA HIS A 98 -12.73 26.81 12.71
C HIS A 98 -13.09 27.53 11.41
N GLU A 99 -13.93 28.54 11.54
CA GLU A 99 -14.46 29.36 10.45
C GLU A 99 -13.57 30.58 10.14
N GLN A 100 -12.69 30.93 11.08
CA GLN A 100 -11.73 32.03 10.98
C GLN A 100 -10.49 31.81 11.85
N SER A 101 -9.35 32.36 11.44
CA SER A 101 -8.15 32.44 12.29
C SER A 101 -7.62 33.86 12.39
N LYS A 102 -6.84 34.11 13.46
CA LYS A 102 -6.14 35.38 13.69
C LYS A 102 -5.21 35.78 12.54
N ALA A 103 -4.75 34.81 11.74
CA ALA A 103 -3.82 35.04 10.64
C ALA A 103 -4.48 35.61 9.37
N CYS A 104 -5.75 35.26 9.11
CA CYS A 104 -6.41 35.58 7.83
C CYS A 104 -7.73 36.36 7.96
N GLY A 105 -8.35 36.43 9.14
CA GLY A 105 -9.59 37.18 9.38
C GLY A 105 -10.85 36.65 8.68
N HIS A 106 -10.71 35.76 7.70
CA HIS A 106 -11.76 34.97 7.08
C HIS A 106 -11.20 33.58 6.76
N GLY A 107 -11.80 32.50 7.25
CA GLY A 107 -11.19 31.17 7.14
C GLY A 107 -9.86 31.07 7.90
N VAL A 108 -9.20 29.93 7.75
CA VAL A 108 -7.88 29.66 8.31
C VAL A 108 -6.79 29.81 7.23
N GLN A 109 -5.55 29.93 7.70
CA GLN A 109 -4.36 29.97 6.87
C GLN A 109 -3.54 28.69 7.07
N ASP A 110 -3.07 28.12 5.96
CA ASP A 110 -2.19 26.95 5.90
C ASP A 110 -2.72 25.77 6.71
N ASN A 111 -3.98 25.42 6.46
CA ASN A 111 -4.56 24.19 7.01
C ASN A 111 -3.70 22.99 6.58
N ALA A 112 -3.21 22.21 7.55
CA ALA A 112 -2.25 21.15 7.26
C ALA A 112 -2.80 20.07 6.33
N TYR A 113 -4.07 19.67 6.52
CA TYR A 113 -4.71 18.73 5.60
C TYR A 113 -4.73 19.27 4.17
N THR A 114 -5.21 20.50 4.00
CA THR A 114 -5.28 21.17 2.70
C THR A 114 -3.90 21.26 2.05
N ASN A 115 -2.90 21.82 2.73
CA ASN A 115 -1.59 22.08 2.13
C ASN A 115 -0.86 20.77 1.78
N ILE A 116 -0.84 19.78 2.68
CA ILE A 116 -0.20 18.48 2.41
C ILE A 116 -0.88 17.79 1.22
N MET A 117 -2.22 17.82 1.17
CA MET A 117 -2.96 17.21 0.07
C MET A 117 -2.81 17.98 -1.26
N VAL A 118 -2.66 19.31 -1.23
CA VAL A 118 -2.31 20.08 -2.43
C VAL A 118 -0.95 19.64 -2.97
N VAL A 119 0.06 19.47 -2.12
CA VAL A 119 1.37 18.94 -2.58
C VAL A 119 1.21 17.55 -3.19
N TRP A 120 0.39 16.69 -2.58
CA TRP A 120 0.08 15.37 -3.15
C TRP A 120 -0.58 15.48 -4.53
N VAL A 121 -1.62 16.31 -4.68
CA VAL A 121 -2.29 16.60 -5.97
C VAL A 121 -1.28 17.08 -7.01
N LEU A 122 -0.43 18.04 -6.65
CA LEU A 122 0.57 18.59 -7.57
C LEU A 122 1.62 17.57 -7.98
N ARG A 123 2.02 16.63 -7.11
CA ARG A 123 2.89 15.51 -7.50
C ARG A 123 2.18 14.60 -8.51
N ARG A 124 0.91 14.27 -8.25
CA ARG A 124 0.09 13.43 -9.14
C ARG A 124 -0.20 14.06 -10.50
N VAL A 125 -0.27 15.39 -10.60
CA VAL A 125 -0.35 16.08 -11.90
C VAL A 125 0.81 15.69 -12.82
N PHE A 126 2.04 15.67 -12.32
CA PHE A 126 3.19 15.28 -13.16
C PHE A 126 3.21 13.79 -13.48
N ASP A 127 2.63 12.95 -12.64
CA ASP A 127 2.44 11.54 -12.96
C ASP A 127 1.36 11.37 -14.06
N LEU A 128 0.23 12.07 -13.93
CA LEU A 128 -0.84 12.12 -14.93
C LEU A 128 -0.32 12.55 -16.31
N LEU A 129 0.45 13.65 -16.37
CA LEU A 129 1.01 14.17 -17.62
C LEU A 129 1.96 13.17 -18.31
N ARG A 130 2.55 12.21 -17.59
CA ARG A 130 3.37 11.13 -18.16
C ARG A 130 2.54 9.95 -18.67
N ILE A 131 1.34 9.77 -18.14
CA ILE A 131 0.42 8.67 -18.49
C ILE A 131 -0.35 9.01 -19.78
N LEU A 132 -0.76 10.28 -19.93
CA LEU A 132 -1.56 10.74 -21.07
C LEU A 132 -0.79 10.65 -22.39
N GLN A 133 -1.51 10.34 -23.48
CA GLN A 133 -0.95 10.49 -24.82
C GLN A 133 -0.58 11.96 -25.11
N PRO A 134 0.51 12.22 -25.85
CA PRO A 134 0.96 13.58 -26.14
C PRO A 134 -0.12 14.48 -26.76
N GLU A 135 -0.95 13.93 -27.66
CA GLU A 135 -2.01 14.66 -28.36
C GLU A 135 -3.16 15.03 -27.41
N VAL A 136 -3.54 14.11 -26.53
CA VAL A 136 -4.55 14.35 -25.48
C VAL A 136 -4.08 15.41 -24.50
N CYS A 137 -2.83 15.28 -24.05
CA CYS A 137 -2.20 16.24 -23.15
C CYS A 137 -2.15 17.65 -23.78
N ALA A 138 -1.73 17.75 -25.04
CA ALA A 138 -1.68 19.02 -25.76
C ALA A 138 -3.07 19.66 -25.91
N ARG A 139 -4.09 18.86 -26.26
CA ARG A 139 -5.48 19.31 -26.35
C ARG A 139 -5.97 19.88 -25.01
N ILE A 140 -5.89 19.09 -23.94
CA ILE A 140 -6.36 19.49 -22.61
C ILE A 140 -5.63 20.76 -22.14
N CYS A 141 -4.31 20.84 -22.34
CA CYS A 141 -3.54 22.03 -21.93
C CYS A 141 -4.03 23.32 -22.62
N VAL A 142 -4.48 23.23 -23.87
CA VAL A 142 -5.08 24.37 -24.58
C VAL A 142 -6.46 24.68 -24.00
N ASP A 143 -7.31 23.68 -23.82
CA ASP A 143 -8.71 23.84 -23.40
C ASP A 143 -8.81 24.50 -22.01
N ILE A 144 -7.98 24.09 -21.06
CA ILE A 144 -7.97 24.64 -19.69
C ILE A 144 -6.93 25.76 -19.48
N ASN A 145 -6.25 26.19 -20.56
CA ASN A 145 -5.19 27.20 -20.51
C ASN A 145 -4.06 26.88 -19.50
N LEU A 146 -3.62 25.62 -19.46
CA LEU A 146 -2.50 25.17 -18.64
C LEU A 146 -1.17 25.62 -19.26
N THR A 147 -0.64 26.74 -18.79
CA THR A 147 0.58 27.34 -19.33
C THR A 147 1.87 26.81 -18.66
N PRO A 148 3.04 26.94 -19.31
CA PRO A 148 4.32 26.59 -18.71
C PRO A 148 4.62 27.32 -17.40
N SER A 149 4.14 28.56 -17.20
CA SER A 149 4.34 29.30 -15.96
C SER A 149 3.50 28.74 -14.80
N ILE A 150 2.28 28.26 -15.08
CA ILE A 150 1.46 27.55 -14.10
C ILE A 150 2.15 26.24 -13.70
N LEU A 151 2.63 25.45 -14.68
CA LEU A 151 3.37 24.22 -14.40
C LEU A 151 4.65 24.46 -13.59
N GLN A 152 5.37 25.54 -13.86
CA GLN A 152 6.53 25.94 -13.07
C GLN A 152 6.13 26.27 -11.62
N ARG A 153 5.06 27.05 -11.42
CA ARG A 153 4.53 27.35 -10.09
C ARG A 153 4.09 26.09 -9.34
N MET A 154 3.40 25.17 -10.01
CA MET A 154 3.03 23.85 -9.45
C MET A 154 4.26 23.09 -8.97
N ARG A 155 5.36 23.10 -9.74
CA ARG A 155 6.61 22.44 -9.37
C ARG A 155 7.27 23.09 -8.16
N GLU A 156 7.25 24.42 -8.07
CA GLU A 156 7.79 25.15 -6.91
C GLU A 156 6.97 24.90 -5.64
N MET A 157 5.64 24.89 -5.75
CA MET A 157 4.75 24.63 -4.61
C MET A 157 4.98 23.25 -3.98
N GLN A 158 5.43 22.24 -4.74
CA GLN A 158 5.73 20.91 -4.18
C GLN A 158 6.81 20.92 -3.09
N THR A 159 7.68 21.94 -3.07
CA THR A 159 8.78 22.06 -2.10
C THR A 159 8.71 23.33 -1.26
N LYS A 160 7.78 24.24 -1.57
CA LYS A 160 7.68 25.55 -0.92
C LYS A 160 6.33 25.84 -0.28
N LEU A 161 5.33 24.96 -0.35
CA LEU A 161 4.07 25.17 0.35
C LEU A 161 4.26 25.11 1.88
N HIS A 162 3.67 26.03 2.62
CA HIS A 162 3.87 26.13 4.06
C HIS A 162 3.14 25.01 4.83
N VAL A 163 3.83 24.38 5.79
CA VAL A 163 3.25 23.47 6.79
C VAL A 163 3.92 23.77 8.14
N SER A 164 3.16 23.74 9.23
CA SER A 164 3.67 24.02 10.57
C SER A 164 3.73 22.74 11.42
N ILE A 165 4.89 22.46 12.00
CA ILE A 165 5.10 21.39 12.97
C ILE A 165 5.78 21.98 14.20
N THR A 166 5.15 21.81 15.35
CA THR A 166 5.70 22.28 16.64
C THR A 166 6.99 21.52 17.02
N PRO A 167 7.83 22.08 17.92
CA PRO A 167 8.99 21.36 18.45
C PRO A 167 8.66 20.02 19.14
N ALA A 168 7.42 19.85 19.62
CA ALA A 168 6.93 18.60 20.20
C ALA A 168 6.55 17.54 19.14
N GLY A 169 6.69 17.86 17.85
CA GLY A 169 6.32 16.98 16.74
C GLY A 169 4.81 16.89 16.52
N ILE A 170 4.06 17.93 16.87
CA ILE A 170 2.63 18.06 16.54
C ILE A 170 2.49 18.85 15.25
N LEU A 171 1.85 18.26 14.24
CA LEU A 171 1.42 18.92 13.01
C LEU A 171 0.27 19.86 13.36
N GLU A 172 0.48 21.16 13.24
CA GLU A 172 -0.57 22.14 13.51
C GLU A 172 -1.71 22.02 12.51
N GLN A 173 -2.96 22.02 12.98
CA GLN A 173 -4.13 21.94 12.11
C GLN A 173 -4.20 23.12 11.12
N PHE A 174 -3.80 24.30 11.57
CA PHE A 174 -3.57 25.51 10.78
C PHE A 174 -2.64 26.44 11.59
N VAL A 175 -2.10 27.47 10.94
CA VAL A 175 -1.15 28.40 11.59
C VAL A 175 -1.80 29.08 12.80
N GLY A 176 -1.18 28.91 13.98
CA GLY A 176 -1.64 29.49 15.25
C GLY A 176 -2.66 28.64 16.01
N TYR A 177 -2.98 27.42 15.53
CA TYR A 177 -3.88 26.50 16.26
C TYR A 177 -3.34 26.16 17.66
N THR A 178 -2.03 25.97 17.83
CA THR A 178 -1.48 25.58 19.13
C THR A 178 -1.50 26.70 20.18
N ASP A 179 -1.75 27.94 19.76
CA ASP A 179 -1.92 29.11 20.64
C ASP A 179 -3.37 29.28 21.14
N LEU A 180 -4.32 28.49 20.61
CA LEU A 180 -5.71 28.51 21.06
C LEU A 180 -5.88 27.95 22.48
N GLN A 181 -6.99 28.31 23.12
CA GLN A 181 -7.29 27.90 24.49
C GLN A 181 -7.69 26.42 24.55
N GLU A 182 -7.33 25.72 25.62
CA GLU A 182 -7.87 24.38 25.86
C GLU A 182 -9.30 24.49 26.41
N LEU A 183 -10.19 23.62 25.93
CA LEU A 183 -11.51 23.45 26.53
C LEU A 183 -11.42 22.53 27.76
N ASP A 184 -12.14 22.85 28.84
CA ASP A 184 -12.33 21.89 29.94
C ASP A 184 -13.32 20.79 29.51
N TRP A 185 -12.81 19.81 28.78
CA TRP A 185 -13.59 18.67 28.28
C TRP A 185 -14.28 17.89 29.40
N LYS A 186 -13.69 17.83 30.60
CA LYS A 186 -14.31 17.11 31.73
C LYS A 186 -15.54 17.87 32.22
N LEU A 187 -15.45 19.19 32.34
CA LEU A 187 -16.59 20.04 32.69
C LEU A 187 -17.70 19.93 31.64
N TYR A 188 -17.37 20.09 30.36
CA TYR A 188 -18.37 20.09 29.28
C TYR A 188 -19.07 18.73 29.15
N ARG A 189 -18.32 17.61 29.21
CA ARG A 189 -18.91 16.25 29.18
C ARG A 189 -19.77 15.95 30.41
N LYS A 190 -19.56 16.63 31.54
CA LYS A 190 -20.42 16.52 32.73
C LYS A 190 -21.65 17.42 32.64
N LYS A 191 -21.51 18.61 32.08
CA LYS A 191 -22.57 19.63 31.97
C LYS A 191 -23.59 19.29 30.87
N TYR A 192 -23.14 18.72 29.75
CA TYR A 192 -23.95 18.47 28.58
C TYR A 192 -24.13 16.99 28.29
N LYS A 193 -25.33 16.58 27.88
CA LYS A 193 -25.65 15.19 27.51
C LYS A 193 -24.79 14.71 26.32
N SER A 194 -24.50 15.61 25.37
CA SER A 194 -23.62 15.36 24.23
C SER A 194 -22.77 16.61 23.99
N VAL A 195 -21.52 16.39 23.62
CA VAL A 195 -20.56 17.45 23.25
C VAL A 195 -20.28 17.46 21.75
N GLY A 196 -20.98 16.65 20.95
CA GLY A 196 -20.74 16.55 19.50
C GLY A 196 -20.92 17.88 18.76
N ARG A 197 -21.84 18.74 19.24
CA ARG A 197 -22.03 20.10 18.72
C ARG A 197 -21.55 21.15 19.72
N VAL A 198 -20.30 21.02 20.16
CA VAL A 198 -19.69 21.98 21.10
C VAL A 198 -19.58 23.37 20.50
N ASP A 199 -19.53 23.50 19.18
CA ASP A 199 -19.67 24.80 18.48
C ASP A 199 -20.93 25.55 18.89
N ARG A 200 -22.09 24.87 18.84
CA ARG A 200 -23.39 25.45 19.19
C ARG A 200 -23.46 25.82 20.67
N ILE A 201 -22.86 24.98 21.51
CA ILE A 201 -22.79 25.18 22.97
C ILE A 201 -21.95 26.42 23.29
N LEU A 202 -20.75 26.53 22.73
CA LEU A 202 -19.86 27.67 22.96
C LEU A 202 -20.51 28.97 22.47
N LYS A 203 -21.08 28.98 21.25
CA LYS A 203 -21.81 30.14 20.72
C LYS A 203 -22.96 30.58 21.65
N ALA A 204 -23.74 29.64 22.18
CA ALA A 204 -24.81 29.93 23.14
C ALA A 204 -24.31 30.43 24.51
N GLU A 205 -23.06 30.15 24.88
CA GLU A 205 -22.39 30.70 26.06
C GLU A 205 -21.67 32.04 25.78
N GLY A 206 -21.81 32.59 24.57
CA GLY A 206 -21.14 33.83 24.15
C GLY A 206 -19.65 33.66 23.86
N LEU A 207 -19.21 32.43 23.57
CA LEU A 207 -17.82 32.08 23.25
C LEU A 207 -17.69 31.70 21.77
N ALA A 208 -16.55 32.05 21.16
CA ALA A 208 -16.24 31.66 19.79
C ALA A 208 -15.52 30.31 19.76
N PRO A 209 -15.99 29.30 19.00
CA PRO A 209 -15.28 28.03 18.85
C PRO A 209 -13.86 28.20 18.30
N ASP A 210 -13.63 29.21 17.45
CA ASP A 210 -12.33 29.57 16.87
C ASP A 210 -11.26 29.94 17.92
N ASP A 211 -11.65 30.26 19.16
CA ASP A 211 -10.73 30.58 20.25
C ASP A 211 -10.21 29.34 21.01
N PHE A 212 -10.76 28.14 20.71
CA PHE A 212 -10.49 26.91 21.44
C PHE A 212 -9.94 25.80 20.54
N LYS A 213 -9.12 24.93 21.13
CA LYS A 213 -8.63 23.69 20.52
C LYS A 213 -9.72 22.61 20.53
N VAL A 214 -10.77 22.83 19.76
CA VAL A 214 -11.92 21.93 19.62
C VAL A 214 -12.11 21.55 18.16
N ALA A 215 -12.35 20.28 17.87
CA ALA A 215 -12.62 19.83 16.52
C ALA A 215 -13.95 19.09 16.42
N LYS A 216 -14.70 19.32 15.35
CA LYS A 216 -15.91 18.57 15.01
C LYS A 216 -15.55 17.12 14.69
N GLN A 217 -14.50 16.96 13.90
CA GLN A 217 -14.03 15.70 13.32
C GLN A 217 -12.53 15.80 13.01
N PRO A 218 -11.84 14.69 12.71
CA PRO A 218 -10.45 14.69 12.29
C PRO A 218 -10.19 15.64 11.11
N ASP A 219 -9.23 16.54 11.29
CA ASP A 219 -8.75 17.48 10.28
C ASP A 219 -7.28 17.20 9.95
N ALA A 220 -6.34 17.60 10.82
CA ALA A 220 -4.93 17.25 10.65
C ALA A 220 -4.73 15.73 10.55
N LEU A 221 -5.55 14.96 11.28
CA LEU A 221 -5.54 13.51 11.24
C LEU A 221 -6.08 12.93 9.90
N MET A 222 -6.89 13.68 9.16
CA MET A 222 -7.50 13.23 7.91
C MET A 222 -6.45 12.88 6.84
N ILE A 223 -5.24 13.44 6.90
CA ILE A 223 -4.17 13.06 5.96
C ILE A 223 -3.81 11.57 6.05
N TRP A 224 -3.83 10.96 7.25
CA TRP A 224 -3.55 9.54 7.44
C TRP A 224 -4.73 8.63 7.10
N TYR A 225 -5.91 9.20 6.89
CA TYR A 225 -7.03 8.46 6.29
C TYR A 225 -6.82 8.27 4.78
N VAL A 226 -6.25 9.28 4.13
CA VAL A 226 -6.10 9.34 2.67
C VAL A 226 -4.75 8.76 2.21
N LEU A 227 -3.67 9.09 2.92
CA LEU A 227 -2.28 8.80 2.56
C LEU A 227 -1.62 7.85 3.56
N THR A 228 -0.59 7.14 3.10
CA THR A 228 0.24 6.33 3.98
C THR A 228 1.22 7.19 4.81
N PRO A 229 1.69 6.70 5.98
CA PRO A 229 2.71 7.41 6.77
C PRO A 229 3.97 7.77 5.96
N SER A 230 4.39 6.89 5.05
CA SER A 230 5.56 7.11 4.20
C SER A 230 5.34 8.18 3.13
N GLU A 231 4.15 8.24 2.52
CA GLU A 231 3.83 9.34 1.60
C GLU A 231 3.82 10.69 2.32
N ILE A 232 3.24 10.74 3.52
CA ILE A 232 3.22 11.96 4.34
C ILE A 232 4.64 12.38 4.70
N SER A 233 5.49 11.46 5.16
CA SER A 233 6.90 11.72 5.47
C SER A 233 7.66 12.24 4.24
N SER A 234 7.46 11.63 3.07
CA SER A 234 8.05 12.10 1.80
C SER A 234 7.58 13.49 1.39
N ILE A 235 6.32 13.84 1.63
CA ILE A 235 5.80 15.19 1.39
C ILE A 235 6.45 16.19 2.35
N LEU A 236 6.44 15.87 3.64
CA LEU A 236 6.99 16.73 4.69
C LEU A 236 8.49 16.98 4.51
N SER A 237 9.29 15.94 4.20
CA SER A 237 10.72 16.09 3.91
C SER A 237 10.95 16.99 2.69
N GLY A 238 10.14 16.84 1.63
CA GLY A 238 10.17 17.73 0.47
C GLY A 238 9.85 19.19 0.79
N LEU A 239 9.11 19.45 1.86
CA LEU A 239 8.80 20.79 2.39
C LEU A 239 9.80 21.27 3.47
N GLY A 240 10.85 20.49 3.74
CA GLY A 240 11.89 20.80 4.72
C GLY A 240 11.61 20.34 6.15
N HIS A 241 10.71 19.37 6.32
CA HIS A 241 10.35 18.80 7.63
C HIS A 241 10.69 17.30 7.68
N GLU A 242 11.78 16.96 8.36
CA GLU A 242 12.22 15.56 8.53
C GLU A 242 11.37 14.82 9.58
N VAL A 243 10.93 13.61 9.23
CA VAL A 243 10.16 12.71 10.11
C VAL A 243 10.86 11.37 10.18
N GLU A 244 11.70 11.19 11.19
CA GLU A 244 12.49 9.96 11.38
C GLU A 244 11.63 8.75 11.78
N ASP A 245 10.67 8.95 12.68
CA ASP A 245 9.74 7.92 13.16
C ASP A 245 8.32 8.26 12.71
N GLU A 246 7.93 7.76 11.54
CA GLU A 246 6.62 8.00 10.91
C GLU A 246 5.46 7.54 11.79
N ILE A 247 5.61 6.37 12.43
CA ILE A 247 4.56 5.79 13.28
C ILE A 247 4.48 6.50 14.62
N GLY A 248 5.62 6.87 15.21
CA GLY A 248 5.65 7.71 16.40
C GLY A 248 5.07 9.09 16.16
N PHE A 249 5.36 9.71 15.01
CA PHE A 249 4.77 10.99 14.61
C PHE A 249 3.26 10.89 14.46
N LEU A 250 2.76 9.86 13.78
CA LEU A 250 1.34 9.57 13.69
C LEU A 250 0.70 9.39 15.08
N ARG A 251 1.31 8.56 15.94
CA ARG A 251 0.78 8.29 17.30
C ARG A 251 0.70 9.55 18.15
N ARG A 252 1.73 10.40 18.11
CA ARG A 252 1.74 11.69 18.84
C ARG A 252 0.60 12.60 18.39
N ASN A 253 0.40 12.73 17.08
CA ASN A 253 -0.70 13.52 16.54
C ASN A 253 -2.06 12.89 16.84
N TYR A 254 -2.18 11.56 16.77
CA TYR A 254 -3.39 10.83 17.13
C TYR A 254 -3.82 11.12 18.57
N ASP A 255 -2.91 10.95 19.54
CA ASP A 255 -3.21 11.21 20.94
C ASP A 255 -3.50 12.70 21.22
N TYR A 256 -2.82 13.61 20.51
CA TYR A 256 -3.04 15.05 20.63
C TYR A 256 -4.47 15.44 20.17
N TYR A 257 -4.87 15.03 18.97
CA TYR A 257 -6.17 15.42 18.40
C TYR A 257 -7.34 14.61 18.94
N LEU A 258 -7.13 13.35 19.34
CA LEU A 258 -8.17 12.52 19.96
C LEU A 258 -8.76 13.19 21.21
N ASN A 259 -7.93 13.84 22.02
CA ASN A 259 -8.38 14.53 23.24
C ASN A 259 -9.13 15.84 22.96
N ARG A 260 -9.14 16.32 21.71
CA ARG A 260 -9.70 17.61 21.28
C ARG A 260 -10.83 17.46 20.26
N THR A 261 -11.13 16.24 19.84
CA THR A 261 -12.21 15.95 18.91
C THR A 261 -13.50 15.62 19.65
N SER A 262 -14.57 16.31 19.30
CA SER A 262 -15.91 16.14 19.86
C SER A 262 -16.68 14.97 19.25
N HIS A 263 -16.26 14.52 18.06
CA HIS A 263 -16.94 13.51 17.25
C HIS A 263 -18.37 13.93 16.85
N GLY A 264 -18.54 15.21 16.51
CA GLY A 264 -19.80 15.82 16.04
C GLY A 264 -20.28 15.38 14.66
N SER A 265 -19.52 14.52 13.99
CA SER A 265 -19.80 13.97 12.67
C SER A 265 -19.60 12.47 12.69
N THR A 266 -20.49 11.73 12.04
CA THR A 266 -20.37 10.26 11.91
C THR A 266 -19.11 9.84 11.15
N LEU A 267 -18.62 10.69 10.22
CA LEU A 267 -17.34 10.49 9.54
C LEU A 267 -16.14 10.49 10.49
N SER A 268 -16.27 11.11 11.67
CA SER A 268 -15.18 11.08 12.63
C SER A 268 -14.82 9.65 13.04
N PHE A 269 -15.81 8.77 13.16
CA PHE A 269 -15.58 7.39 13.60
C PHE A 269 -14.86 6.56 12.53
N THR A 270 -15.14 6.81 11.25
CA THR A 270 -14.48 6.07 10.16
C THR A 270 -12.99 6.41 10.07
N VAL A 271 -12.67 7.69 10.19
CA VAL A 271 -11.29 8.18 10.21
C VAL A 271 -10.54 7.64 11.43
N MET A 272 -11.16 7.71 12.62
CA MET A 272 -10.53 7.20 13.84
C MET A 272 -10.29 5.68 13.79
N ALA A 273 -11.18 4.89 13.20
CA ALA A 273 -10.98 3.46 13.00
C ALA A 273 -9.76 3.17 12.12
N LYS A 274 -9.64 3.87 10.98
CA LYS A 274 -8.50 3.74 10.06
C LYS A 274 -7.17 4.05 10.75
N ILE A 275 -7.12 5.17 11.47
CA ILE A 275 -5.87 5.61 12.11
C ILE A 275 -5.54 4.76 13.34
N ALA A 276 -6.53 4.26 14.08
CA ALA A 276 -6.30 3.35 15.20
C ALA A 276 -5.56 2.09 14.75
N GLN A 277 -5.90 1.53 13.58
CA GLN A 277 -5.18 0.41 12.99
C GLN A 277 -3.72 0.76 12.69
N LEU A 278 -3.48 1.90 12.02
CA LEU A 278 -2.13 2.38 11.70
C LEU A 278 -1.28 2.61 12.97
N CYS A 279 -1.92 3.02 14.06
CA CYS A 279 -1.28 3.16 15.37
C CYS A 279 -1.00 1.82 16.08
N GLY A 280 -1.49 0.69 15.58
CA GLY A 280 -1.41 -0.62 16.23
C GLY A 280 -2.37 -0.77 17.41
N ARG A 281 -3.50 -0.03 17.41
CA ARG A 281 -4.52 -0.04 18.48
C ARG A 281 -5.78 -0.78 18.02
N ALA A 282 -5.65 -2.09 17.80
CA ALA A 282 -6.72 -2.93 17.22
C ALA A 282 -8.02 -2.94 18.04
N ASP A 283 -7.95 -2.82 19.37
CA ASP A 283 -9.16 -2.78 20.20
C ASP A 283 -9.96 -1.48 19.95
N PHE A 284 -9.29 -0.34 19.86
CA PHE A 284 -9.91 0.95 19.52
C PHE A 284 -10.46 0.99 18.10
N GLU A 285 -9.76 0.37 17.15
CA GLU A 285 -10.24 0.23 15.78
C GLU A 285 -11.62 -0.43 15.72
N TRP A 286 -11.81 -1.54 16.44
CA TRP A 286 -13.09 -2.24 16.49
C TRP A 286 -14.19 -1.38 17.13
N GLU A 287 -13.88 -0.68 18.21
CA GLU A 287 -14.82 0.25 18.87
C GLU A 287 -15.28 1.34 17.90
N TRP A 288 -14.34 2.02 17.24
CA TRP A 288 -14.65 3.07 16.27
C TRP A 288 -15.43 2.55 15.06
N PHE A 289 -15.06 1.39 14.53
CA PHE A 289 -15.80 0.74 13.45
C PHE A 289 -17.26 0.46 13.86
N MET A 290 -17.48 -0.06 15.07
CA MET A 290 -18.81 -0.35 15.56
C MET A 290 -19.62 0.92 15.83
N GLU A 291 -18.99 2.02 16.28
CA GLU A 291 -19.65 3.32 16.40
C GLU A 291 -20.09 3.85 15.04
N ALA A 292 -19.23 3.76 14.01
CA ALA A 292 -19.57 4.10 12.64
C ALA A 292 -20.75 3.25 12.12
N ALA A 293 -20.65 1.92 12.20
CA ALA A 293 -21.66 0.98 11.67
C ALA A 293 -23.03 1.08 12.38
N LYS A 294 -23.05 1.54 13.63
CA LYS A 294 -24.27 1.72 14.43
C LYS A 294 -24.94 3.08 14.26
N SER A 295 -24.33 4.00 13.49
CA SER A 295 -24.76 5.41 13.44
C SER A 295 -26.25 5.56 13.14
N ASP A 296 -26.71 5.01 12.01
CA ASP A 296 -28.13 5.10 11.62
C ASP A 296 -29.03 4.06 12.28
N LEU A 297 -28.52 2.84 12.51
CA LEU A 297 -29.31 1.77 13.12
C LEU A 297 -29.80 2.09 14.53
N TYR A 298 -29.07 2.96 15.26
CA TYR A 298 -29.40 3.39 16.61
C TYR A 298 -29.59 4.90 16.74
N ASP A 299 -29.71 5.62 15.62
CA ASP A 299 -29.88 7.07 15.56
C ASP A 299 -28.92 7.83 16.51
N ARG A 300 -27.62 7.54 16.39
CA ARG A 300 -26.61 8.04 17.34
C ARG A 300 -26.47 9.57 17.33
N GLN A 301 -26.71 10.20 16.19
CA GLN A 301 -26.67 11.66 16.05
C GLN A 301 -28.04 12.33 16.28
N GLY A 302 -29.13 11.56 16.33
CA GLY A 302 -30.50 12.09 16.47
C GLY A 302 -31.09 12.64 15.18
N THR A 303 -30.42 12.45 14.04
CA THR A 303 -30.75 13.03 12.72
C THR A 303 -31.09 11.97 11.68
N THR A 304 -31.14 10.68 12.02
CA THR A 304 -31.46 9.62 11.04
C THR A 304 -32.86 9.78 10.43
N HIS A 305 -33.78 10.42 11.15
CA HIS A 305 -35.11 10.75 10.64
C HIS A 305 -35.11 11.83 9.53
N GLU A 306 -34.03 12.61 9.42
CA GLU A 306 -33.81 13.60 8.35
C GLU A 306 -33.21 12.95 7.09
N GLY A 307 -32.57 11.78 7.24
CA GLY A 307 -31.99 11.00 6.16
C GLY A 307 -30.93 10.01 6.65
N ILE A 308 -30.63 9.00 5.85
CA ILE A 308 -29.52 8.07 6.13
C ILE A 308 -28.18 8.77 5.89
N HIS A 309 -27.16 8.42 6.68
CA HIS A 309 -25.84 9.00 6.55
C HIS A 309 -24.99 8.18 5.55
N CYS A 310 -25.18 8.42 4.25
CA CYS A 310 -24.51 7.65 3.18
C CYS A 310 -22.98 7.57 3.33
N ALA A 311 -22.34 8.66 3.78
CA ALA A 311 -20.88 8.72 3.91
C ALA A 311 -20.33 7.73 4.96
N VAL A 312 -20.97 7.60 6.13
CA VAL A 312 -20.54 6.63 7.14
C VAL A 312 -20.86 5.20 6.69
N MET A 313 -21.97 4.99 5.98
CA MET A 313 -22.29 3.68 5.39
C MET A 313 -21.18 3.22 4.43
N ALA A 314 -20.80 4.06 3.46
CA ALA A 314 -19.70 3.77 2.55
C ALA A 314 -18.36 3.61 3.29
N GLY A 315 -18.09 4.50 4.26
CA GLY A 315 -16.88 4.45 5.07
C GLY A 315 -16.75 3.16 5.90
N THR A 316 -17.85 2.56 6.35
CA THR A 316 -17.79 1.27 7.05
C THR A 316 -17.37 0.13 6.14
N ILE A 317 -17.74 0.17 4.85
CA ILE A 317 -17.25 -0.79 3.86
C ILE A 317 -15.77 -0.56 3.60
N ASP A 318 -15.32 0.70 3.44
CA ASP A 318 -13.89 1.02 3.28
C ASP A 318 -13.06 0.45 4.44
N ILE A 319 -13.49 0.61 5.69
CA ILE A 319 -12.76 0.07 6.85
C ILE A 319 -12.61 -1.45 6.78
N ILE A 320 -13.66 -2.17 6.35
CA ILE A 320 -13.59 -3.63 6.19
C ILE A 320 -12.50 -4.00 5.17
N VAL A 321 -12.44 -3.27 4.05
CA VAL A 321 -11.50 -3.54 2.96
C VAL A 321 -10.08 -3.08 3.31
N SER A 322 -9.91 -1.81 3.71
CA SER A 322 -8.61 -1.18 3.93
C SER A 322 -7.94 -1.64 5.21
N ASN A 323 -8.72 -1.95 6.24
CA ASN A 323 -8.17 -2.33 7.53
C ASN A 323 -8.25 -3.84 7.80
N PHE A 324 -9.45 -4.40 7.94
CA PHE A 324 -9.59 -5.79 8.40
C PHE A 324 -9.08 -6.77 7.35
N VAL A 325 -9.44 -6.58 6.09
CA VAL A 325 -8.79 -7.27 4.97
C VAL A 325 -7.38 -6.71 4.74
N GLY A 326 -7.15 -5.44 5.07
CA GLY A 326 -5.80 -4.86 5.01
C GLY A 326 -5.30 -4.70 3.58
N LEU A 327 -6.21 -4.55 2.61
CA LEU A 327 -5.88 -4.37 1.20
C LEU A 327 -5.44 -2.93 0.95
N ARG A 328 -4.25 -2.76 0.40
CA ARG A 328 -3.62 -1.46 0.10
C ARG A 328 -2.98 -1.51 -1.28
N GLU A 329 -3.16 -0.47 -2.07
CA GLU A 329 -2.39 -0.27 -3.29
C GLU A 329 -1.02 0.33 -2.95
N ARG A 330 -0.02 0.03 -3.78
CA ARG A 330 1.33 0.58 -3.74
C ARG A 330 1.56 1.45 -4.97
N ASN A 331 2.52 2.37 -4.88
CA ASN A 331 2.81 3.34 -5.94
C ASN A 331 3.23 2.71 -7.29
N ASP A 332 3.70 1.46 -7.29
CA ASP A 332 4.07 0.69 -8.48
C ASP A 332 2.88 -0.06 -9.10
N GLY A 333 1.65 0.20 -8.65
CA GLY A 333 0.42 -0.46 -9.07
C GLY A 333 0.19 -1.83 -8.42
N SER A 334 1.12 -2.33 -7.61
CA SER A 334 0.93 -3.59 -6.91
C SER A 334 0.02 -3.46 -5.69
N TYR A 335 -0.58 -4.55 -5.26
CA TYR A 335 -1.44 -4.58 -4.06
C TYR A 335 -0.74 -5.28 -2.91
N CYS A 336 -0.99 -4.86 -1.68
CA CYS A 336 -0.57 -5.52 -0.47
C CYS A 336 -1.80 -5.88 0.38
N ILE A 337 -1.86 -7.10 0.91
CA ILE A 337 -2.92 -7.58 1.78
C ILE A 337 -2.29 -7.93 3.13
N ARG A 338 -2.69 -7.22 4.18
CA ARG A 338 -2.22 -7.40 5.57
C ARG A 338 -3.38 -7.62 6.53
N PRO A 339 -3.93 -8.84 6.61
CA PRO A 339 -5.22 -9.02 7.25
C PRO A 339 -5.13 -8.95 8.77
N THR A 340 -6.08 -8.24 9.36
CA THR A 340 -6.19 -8.00 10.79
C THR A 340 -7.63 -8.27 11.24
N LEU A 341 -8.12 -9.46 10.93
CA LEU A 341 -9.52 -9.81 11.21
C LEU A 341 -9.83 -9.73 12.72
N PRO A 342 -10.97 -9.15 13.11
CA PRO A 342 -11.45 -9.19 14.49
C PRO A 342 -11.50 -10.62 15.03
N LYS A 343 -11.19 -10.79 16.32
CA LYS A 343 -11.08 -12.12 16.96
C LYS A 343 -12.32 -13.00 16.78
N HIS A 344 -13.50 -12.40 16.63
CA HIS A 344 -14.77 -13.09 16.49
C HIS A 344 -15.17 -13.38 15.03
N TRP A 345 -14.44 -12.87 14.03
CA TRP A 345 -14.68 -13.17 12.61
C TRP A 345 -14.01 -14.48 12.21
N GLN A 346 -14.70 -15.28 11.41
CA GLN A 346 -14.15 -16.55 10.88
C GLN A 346 -13.53 -16.34 9.50
N SER A 347 -14.22 -15.58 8.64
CA SER A 347 -13.76 -15.21 7.30
C SER A 347 -14.44 -13.93 6.82
N VAL A 348 -13.86 -13.30 5.80
CA VAL A 348 -14.43 -12.22 5.00
C VAL A 348 -14.23 -12.57 3.54
N THR A 349 -15.27 -12.46 2.72
CA THR A 349 -15.17 -12.62 1.27
C THR A 349 -15.70 -11.36 0.61
N LEU A 350 -14.96 -10.83 -0.37
CA LEU A 350 -15.36 -9.67 -1.16
C LEU A 350 -14.88 -9.79 -2.60
N LYS A 351 -15.61 -9.12 -3.50
CA LYS A 351 -15.19 -8.93 -4.89
C LYS A 351 -14.74 -7.49 -5.08
N ARG A 352 -13.61 -7.27 -5.76
CA ARG A 352 -13.07 -5.94 -6.02
C ARG A 352 -12.44 -5.87 -7.41
N LEU A 353 -12.70 -4.76 -8.09
CA LEU A 353 -12.02 -4.37 -9.31
C LEU A 353 -10.66 -3.75 -8.95
N MET A 354 -9.60 -4.29 -9.53
CA MET A 354 -8.22 -3.88 -9.27
C MET A 354 -7.44 -3.96 -10.58
N GLN A 355 -6.86 -2.84 -11.00
CA GLN A 355 -6.19 -2.70 -12.31
C GLN A 355 -7.00 -3.28 -13.49
N GLY A 356 -8.30 -3.00 -13.57
CA GLY A 356 -9.17 -3.49 -14.64
C GLY A 356 -9.58 -4.96 -14.55
N HIS A 357 -9.24 -5.65 -13.46
CA HIS A 357 -9.57 -7.07 -13.24
C HIS A 357 -10.42 -7.25 -11.97
N TRP A 358 -11.48 -8.06 -12.07
CA TRP A 358 -12.31 -8.43 -10.93
C TRP A 358 -11.72 -9.63 -10.20
N TYR A 359 -11.36 -9.42 -8.94
CA TYR A 359 -10.90 -10.49 -8.06
C TYR A 359 -11.90 -10.76 -6.96
N GLU A 360 -12.06 -12.04 -6.61
CA GLU A 360 -12.66 -12.46 -5.36
C GLU A 360 -11.56 -12.76 -4.35
N LEU A 361 -11.60 -12.06 -3.23
CA LEU A 361 -10.69 -12.22 -2.10
C LEU A 361 -11.46 -12.91 -0.97
N THR A 362 -11.00 -14.07 -0.52
CA THR A 362 -11.47 -14.72 0.70
C THR A 362 -10.36 -14.75 1.72
N ILE A 363 -10.58 -14.10 2.86
CA ILE A 363 -9.61 -13.95 3.93
C ILE A 363 -10.16 -14.72 5.12
N THR A 364 -9.39 -15.67 5.65
CA THR A 364 -9.68 -16.34 6.91
C THR A 364 -8.66 -15.94 7.97
N LYS A 365 -8.67 -16.59 9.14
CA LYS A 365 -7.56 -16.47 10.10
C LYS A 365 -6.28 -17.20 9.68
N LYS A 366 -6.38 -18.08 8.67
CA LYS A 366 -5.32 -19.04 8.30
C LYS A 366 -4.81 -18.88 6.89
N ASP A 367 -5.57 -18.25 6.00
CA ASP A 367 -5.20 -18.09 4.60
C ASP A 367 -5.84 -16.84 3.97
N VAL A 368 -5.29 -16.46 2.82
CA VAL A 368 -5.90 -15.60 1.82
C VAL A 368 -6.03 -16.41 0.54
N LYS A 369 -7.24 -16.48 0.01
CA LYS A 369 -7.52 -16.99 -1.32
C LYS A 369 -7.84 -15.83 -2.25
N ILE A 370 -7.14 -15.77 -3.38
CA ILE A 370 -7.34 -14.79 -4.45
C ILE A 370 -7.77 -15.56 -5.70
N THR A 371 -8.91 -15.17 -6.26
CA THR A 371 -9.43 -15.77 -7.49
C THR A 371 -9.68 -14.65 -8.50
N LEU A 372 -9.12 -14.76 -9.70
CA LEU A 372 -9.54 -13.92 -10.82
C LEU A 372 -10.93 -14.39 -11.26
N VAL A 373 -11.91 -13.50 -11.23
CA VAL A 373 -13.31 -13.79 -11.57
C VAL A 373 -13.62 -13.39 -13.00
N ASP A 374 -13.14 -12.21 -13.39
CA ASP A 374 -13.39 -11.59 -14.70
C ASP A 374 -12.34 -10.50 -14.96
N GLY A 375 -12.09 -10.13 -16.22
CA GLY A 375 -11.09 -9.11 -16.57
C GLY A 375 -10.83 -9.01 -18.07
N PHE A 376 -9.99 -8.06 -18.48
CA PHE A 376 -9.59 -7.85 -19.87
C PHE A 376 -8.82 -9.06 -20.41
N SER A 377 -9.53 -10.06 -20.96
CA SER A 377 -9.04 -11.16 -21.79
C SER A 377 -7.59 -11.63 -21.54
N SER A 378 -7.15 -11.75 -20.29
CA SER A 378 -5.76 -12.09 -20.03
C SER A 378 -5.68 -13.61 -19.99
N GLU A 379 -5.04 -14.21 -20.99
CA GLU A 379 -4.36 -15.50 -20.80
C GLU A 379 -3.09 -15.31 -19.95
N GLU A 380 -2.74 -14.08 -19.61
CA GLU A 380 -1.55 -13.73 -18.83
C GLU A 380 -1.85 -13.60 -17.32
N PRO A 381 -0.89 -13.96 -16.45
CA PRO A 381 -0.99 -13.74 -15.01
C PRO A 381 -1.10 -12.25 -14.64
N THR A 382 -1.94 -11.94 -13.67
CA THR A 382 -2.24 -10.57 -13.21
C THR A 382 -1.73 -10.32 -11.79
N GLY A 383 -1.45 -9.07 -11.42
CA GLY A 383 -0.82 -8.69 -10.14
C GLY A 383 0.42 -7.81 -10.33
N PRO A 384 1.33 -7.71 -9.35
CA PRO A 384 1.50 -8.60 -8.20
C PRO A 384 0.69 -8.23 -6.95
N PHE A 385 0.30 -9.24 -6.18
CA PHE A 385 -0.21 -9.12 -4.81
C PHE A 385 0.87 -9.48 -3.79
N PHE A 386 0.99 -8.69 -2.72
CA PHE A 386 1.94 -8.87 -1.63
C PHE A 386 1.21 -9.28 -0.36
N ILE A 387 1.40 -10.52 0.09
CA ILE A 387 0.84 -11.03 1.35
C ILE A 387 1.99 -11.29 2.31
N GLY A 388 2.19 -10.41 3.29
CA GLY A 388 3.43 -10.39 4.07
C GLY A 388 4.62 -10.06 3.17
N HIS A 389 5.59 -10.97 3.06
CA HIS A 389 6.74 -10.86 2.14
C HIS A 389 6.51 -11.58 0.80
N ASN A 390 5.40 -12.28 0.64
CA ASN A 390 5.14 -13.12 -0.53
C ASN A 390 4.61 -12.29 -1.69
N LYS A 391 5.30 -12.31 -2.84
CA LYS A 391 4.82 -11.76 -4.12
C LYS A 391 4.06 -12.83 -4.89
N ILE A 392 2.81 -12.56 -5.26
CA ILE A 392 1.90 -13.52 -5.90
C ILE A 392 1.39 -12.93 -7.21
N MET A 393 1.49 -13.70 -8.29
CA MET A 393 0.83 -13.45 -9.57
C MET A 393 -0.37 -14.37 -9.67
N VAL A 394 -1.52 -13.88 -10.09
CA VAL A 394 -2.78 -14.61 -10.20
C VAL A 394 -2.99 -15.06 -11.63
N CYS A 395 -2.94 -16.37 -11.87
CA CYS A 395 -3.21 -16.92 -13.19
C CYS A 395 -4.73 -17.04 -13.44
N PRO A 396 -5.22 -16.79 -14.67
CA PRO A 396 -6.64 -16.83 -15.00
C PRO A 396 -7.34 -18.18 -14.76
N TRP A 397 -6.61 -19.29 -14.88
CA TRP A 397 -7.17 -20.65 -14.83
C TRP A 397 -7.16 -21.30 -13.45
N SER A 398 -6.68 -20.64 -12.39
CA SER A 398 -6.67 -21.27 -11.06
C SER A 398 -6.72 -20.27 -9.90
N PRO A 399 -7.64 -20.44 -8.93
CA PRO A 399 -7.60 -19.68 -7.70
C PRO A 399 -6.31 -19.97 -6.92
N ILE A 400 -5.62 -18.93 -6.47
CA ILE A 400 -4.42 -19.07 -5.67
C ILE A 400 -4.80 -18.93 -4.19
N THR A 401 -4.53 -19.98 -3.42
CA THR A 401 -4.68 -19.96 -1.96
C THR A 401 -3.30 -19.86 -1.32
N VAL A 402 -3.07 -18.79 -0.57
CA VAL A 402 -1.86 -18.57 0.22
C VAL A 402 -2.21 -18.70 1.68
N GLU A 403 -1.75 -19.78 2.30
CA GLU A 403 -1.86 -19.96 3.74
C GLU A 403 -0.96 -18.91 4.44
N TYR A 404 -1.50 -18.23 5.46
CA TYR A 404 -0.63 -17.58 6.43
C TYR A 404 0.20 -18.67 7.10
N ASN A 405 1.40 -18.28 7.52
CA ASN A 405 2.42 -19.07 8.21
C ASN A 405 3.54 -19.55 7.28
N THR A 406 4.62 -18.76 7.32
CA THR A 406 6.03 -19.16 7.46
C THR A 406 6.20 -20.64 7.84
N ILE A 407 7.23 -21.33 7.34
CA ILE A 407 7.48 -22.74 7.69
C ILE A 407 7.71 -22.88 9.20
N ILE A 408 6.64 -23.14 9.96
CA ILE A 408 6.63 -23.26 11.43
C ILE A 408 6.34 -24.68 11.91
N SER A 409 5.96 -25.59 11.00
CA SER A 409 5.70 -27.00 11.29
C SER A 409 6.33 -27.92 10.26
N VAL A 410 6.60 -29.16 10.69
CA VAL A 410 7.10 -30.24 9.82
C VAL A 410 6.13 -30.52 8.69
N LYS A 411 4.82 -30.42 8.97
CA LYS A 411 3.78 -30.53 7.95
C LYS A 411 3.89 -29.43 6.89
N ASN A 412 4.06 -28.15 7.29
CA ASN A 412 4.22 -27.06 6.33
C ASN A 412 5.47 -27.24 5.45
N PHE A 413 6.57 -27.71 6.04
CA PHE A 413 7.79 -28.01 5.30
C PHE A 413 7.55 -29.09 4.24
N PHE A 414 7.01 -30.25 4.62
CA PHE A 414 6.77 -31.34 3.66
C PHE A 414 5.68 -31.01 2.63
N ASP A 415 4.64 -30.24 3.00
CA ASP A 415 3.64 -29.75 2.05
C ASP A 415 4.27 -28.84 0.99
N LEU A 416 5.22 -27.97 1.37
CA LEU A 416 5.98 -27.14 0.43
C LEU A 416 6.85 -27.99 -0.49
N MET A 417 7.60 -28.94 0.06
CA MET A 417 8.47 -29.85 -0.71
C MET A 417 7.67 -30.73 -1.68
N TRP A 418 6.49 -31.19 -1.25
CA TRP A 418 5.59 -31.95 -2.12
C TRP A 418 5.08 -31.12 -3.30
N LYS A 419 4.81 -29.83 -3.12
CA LYS A 419 4.35 -28.94 -4.20
C LYS A 419 5.46 -28.64 -5.21
N THR A 420 6.67 -28.33 -4.72
CA THR A 420 7.80 -28.02 -5.61
C THR A 420 8.24 -29.21 -6.45
N LYS A 421 8.01 -30.43 -5.95
CA LYS A 421 8.21 -31.66 -6.71
C LYS A 421 7.51 -31.66 -8.07
N PHE A 422 6.24 -31.28 -8.13
CA PHE A 422 5.47 -31.34 -9.38
C PHE A 422 5.96 -30.31 -10.39
N VAL A 423 6.35 -29.14 -9.92
CA VAL A 423 6.93 -28.08 -10.76
C VAL A 423 8.26 -28.53 -11.38
N ARG A 424 9.10 -29.19 -10.58
CA ARG A 424 10.38 -29.73 -11.06
C ARG A 424 10.19 -30.88 -12.01
N GLN A 425 9.22 -31.75 -11.74
CA GLN A 425 8.86 -32.83 -12.65
C GLN A 425 8.40 -32.27 -14.01
N SER A 426 7.54 -31.25 -14.04
CA SER A 426 7.12 -30.65 -15.32
C SER A 426 8.27 -29.99 -16.09
N ILE A 427 9.26 -29.40 -15.40
CA ILE A 427 10.48 -28.89 -16.04
C ILE A 427 11.26 -30.02 -16.70
N VAL A 428 11.47 -31.12 -15.96
CA VAL A 428 12.20 -32.30 -16.45
C VAL A 428 11.50 -32.91 -17.66
N ASP A 429 10.18 -33.10 -17.57
CA ASP A 429 9.36 -33.67 -18.65
C ASP A 429 9.43 -32.81 -19.91
N ALA A 430 9.32 -31.48 -19.79
CA ALA A 430 9.46 -30.57 -20.92
C ALA A 430 10.80 -30.75 -21.66
N TRP A 431 11.90 -30.88 -20.91
CA TRP A 431 13.23 -31.08 -21.50
C TRP A 431 13.40 -32.44 -22.18
N PHE A 432 12.84 -33.50 -21.62
CA PHE A 432 12.83 -34.82 -22.27
C PHE A 432 12.04 -34.81 -23.58
N GLU A 433 10.99 -33.99 -23.66
CA GLU A 433 10.19 -33.82 -24.87
C GLU A 433 10.81 -32.84 -25.89
N GLY A 434 11.92 -32.19 -25.55
CA GLY A 434 12.56 -31.18 -26.39
C GLY A 434 11.85 -29.83 -26.39
N ASN A 435 11.00 -29.57 -25.39
CA ASN A 435 10.27 -28.33 -25.19
C ASN A 435 10.97 -27.42 -24.15
N GLU A 436 10.72 -26.11 -24.24
CA GLU A 436 11.11 -25.18 -23.17
C GLU A 436 10.20 -25.33 -21.95
N PRO A 437 10.73 -25.26 -20.71
CA PRO A 437 9.92 -25.28 -19.50
C PRO A 437 9.01 -24.05 -19.40
N ASP A 438 7.82 -24.23 -18.81
CA ASP A 438 6.90 -23.11 -18.52
C ASP A 438 7.61 -22.04 -17.68
N PRO A 439 7.70 -20.77 -18.15
CA PRO A 439 8.29 -19.66 -17.42
C PRO A 439 7.71 -19.45 -16.01
N GLY A 440 6.46 -19.85 -15.78
CA GLY A 440 5.80 -19.80 -14.48
C GLY A 440 6.46 -20.68 -13.41
N CYS A 441 7.19 -21.74 -13.81
CA CYS A 441 7.89 -22.64 -12.88
C CYS A 441 8.97 -21.93 -12.06
N VAL A 442 9.69 -20.98 -12.66
CA VAL A 442 10.73 -20.17 -12.00
C VAL A 442 10.14 -19.35 -10.85
N GLY A 443 8.97 -18.76 -11.07
CA GLY A 443 8.26 -17.99 -10.05
C GLY A 443 7.91 -18.84 -8.83
N VAL A 444 7.46 -20.08 -9.04
CA VAL A 444 7.08 -21.00 -7.96
C VAL A 444 8.31 -21.48 -7.17
N LEU A 445 9.42 -21.78 -7.84
CA LEU A 445 10.67 -22.15 -7.15
C LEU A 445 11.23 -20.99 -6.32
N ARG A 446 11.19 -19.75 -6.85
CA ARG A 446 11.63 -18.55 -6.11
C ARG A 446 10.80 -18.33 -4.84
N TYR A 447 9.50 -18.56 -4.92
CA TYR A 447 8.61 -18.52 -3.76
C TYR A 447 8.96 -19.58 -2.70
N ALA A 448 9.26 -20.80 -3.14
CA ALA A 448 9.65 -21.88 -2.22
C ALA A 448 10.98 -21.57 -1.51
N LEU A 449 11.95 -21.01 -2.23
CA LEU A 449 13.22 -20.56 -1.65
C LEU A 449 13.00 -19.51 -0.56
N GLN A 450 12.24 -18.46 -0.87
CA GLN A 450 11.91 -17.40 0.08
C GLN A 450 11.19 -17.93 1.33
N SER A 451 10.30 -18.92 1.15
CA SER A 451 9.58 -19.55 2.25
C SER A 451 10.50 -20.35 3.19
N LEU A 452 11.51 -21.03 2.63
CA LEU A 452 12.53 -21.76 3.38
C LEU A 452 13.48 -20.79 4.12
N GLU A 453 13.92 -19.72 3.46
CA GLU A 453 14.84 -18.73 4.03
C GLU A 453 14.21 -17.94 5.19
N ALA A 454 12.90 -17.66 5.10
CA ALA A 454 12.13 -16.93 6.11
C ALA A 454 11.71 -17.77 7.32
N ALA A 455 11.99 -19.08 7.33
CA ALA A 455 11.65 -19.96 8.45
C ALA A 455 12.35 -19.54 9.75
N PRO A 456 11.71 -19.66 10.93
CA PRO A 456 12.26 -19.17 12.19
C PRO A 456 13.51 -19.95 12.60
N LYS A 457 14.68 -19.32 12.44
CA LYS A 457 15.98 -19.87 12.79
C LYS A 457 16.23 -19.77 14.31
N ALA A 458 16.77 -20.83 14.88
CA ALA A 458 17.34 -20.89 16.22
C ALA A 458 18.85 -20.60 16.15
N ASP A 459 19.50 -20.50 17.32
CA ASP A 459 20.96 -20.35 17.40
C ASP A 459 21.66 -21.47 16.63
N GLY A 460 22.62 -21.11 15.78
CA GLY A 460 23.32 -22.04 14.91
C GLY A 460 22.66 -22.31 13.54
N GLY A 461 21.64 -21.55 13.14
CA GLY A 461 21.10 -21.58 11.77
C GLY A 461 20.07 -22.67 11.47
N PHE A 462 19.80 -23.55 12.43
CA PHE A 462 18.75 -24.57 12.34
C PHE A 462 17.36 -23.98 12.55
N VAL A 463 16.32 -24.59 11.99
CA VAL A 463 14.93 -24.15 12.11
C VAL A 463 14.19 -25.02 13.11
N GLN A 464 13.49 -24.41 14.08
CA GLN A 464 12.60 -25.16 14.96
C GLN A 464 11.20 -25.28 14.38
N LEU A 465 10.79 -26.51 14.07
CA LEU A 465 9.47 -26.83 13.53
C LEU A 465 8.61 -27.59 14.54
N VAL A 466 7.31 -27.30 14.55
CA VAL A 466 6.32 -28.08 15.31
C VAL A 466 6.03 -29.39 14.57
N LEU A 467 6.17 -30.53 15.26
CA LEU A 467 5.79 -31.85 14.73
C LEU A 467 4.33 -32.17 15.07
N GLU A 468 3.98 -32.18 16.37
CA GLU A 468 2.59 -32.33 16.87
C GLU A 468 2.42 -31.73 18.27
N ARG A 469 1.24 -31.14 18.55
CA ARG A 469 0.84 -30.50 19.83
C ARG A 469 1.82 -29.41 20.30
N ARG A 470 2.89 -29.81 21.00
CA ARG A 470 3.97 -28.96 21.56
C ARG A 470 5.38 -29.54 21.31
N ARG A 471 5.50 -30.67 20.61
CA ARG A 471 6.79 -31.26 20.27
C ARG A 471 7.42 -30.47 19.14
N ARG A 472 8.63 -30.00 19.36
CA ARG A 472 9.44 -29.30 18.36
C ARG A 472 10.57 -30.21 17.90
N VAL A 473 10.92 -30.09 16.64
CA VAL A 473 12.11 -30.71 16.05
C VAL A 473 12.99 -29.62 15.48
N THR A 474 14.29 -29.84 15.54
CA THR A 474 15.28 -28.98 14.92
C THR A 474 15.58 -29.55 13.55
N VAL A 475 15.43 -28.74 12.50
CA VAL A 475 15.60 -29.14 11.11
C VAL A 475 16.64 -28.24 10.46
N GLU A 476 17.59 -28.85 9.76
CA GLU A 476 18.52 -28.13 8.91
C GLU A 476 17.89 -27.93 7.53
N MET A 477 17.74 -26.68 7.10
CA MET A 477 17.14 -26.35 5.79
C MET A 477 18.16 -25.97 4.71
N GLY A 478 19.46 -25.92 5.06
CA GLY A 478 20.51 -25.44 4.16
C GLY A 478 20.55 -26.19 2.82
N TYR A 479 20.38 -27.52 2.86
CA TYR A 479 20.38 -28.34 1.66
C TYR A 479 19.24 -28.00 0.69
N GLU A 480 18.00 -27.85 1.20
CA GLU A 480 16.85 -27.54 0.34
C GLU A 480 16.97 -26.12 -0.25
N ILE A 481 17.40 -25.15 0.57
CA ILE A 481 17.67 -23.77 0.15
C ILE A 481 18.69 -23.77 -1.00
N GLN A 482 19.84 -24.42 -0.81
CA GLN A 482 20.90 -24.52 -1.82
C GLN A 482 20.43 -25.26 -3.08
N SER A 483 19.59 -26.29 -2.92
CA SER A 483 19.05 -27.03 -4.07
C SER A 483 18.15 -26.13 -4.92
N ILE A 484 17.25 -25.34 -4.31
CA ILE A 484 16.39 -24.40 -5.06
C ILE A 484 17.22 -23.29 -5.70
N GLN A 485 18.25 -22.78 -5.01
CA GLN A 485 19.17 -21.78 -5.57
C GLN A 485 19.89 -22.28 -6.83
N LYS A 486 20.35 -23.55 -6.82
CA LYS A 486 20.94 -24.20 -8.00
C LYS A 486 19.95 -24.30 -9.16
N ASP A 487 18.74 -24.77 -8.88
CA ASP A 487 17.70 -24.90 -9.89
C ASP A 487 17.37 -23.54 -10.52
N LEU A 488 17.20 -22.49 -9.71
CA LEU A 488 16.92 -21.13 -10.17
C LEU A 488 18.08 -20.55 -10.99
N SER A 489 19.32 -20.71 -10.53
CA SER A 489 20.51 -20.24 -11.26
C SER A 489 20.57 -20.86 -12.66
N PHE A 490 20.33 -22.17 -12.77
CA PHE A 490 20.30 -22.85 -14.05
C PHE A 490 19.14 -22.38 -14.96
N LEU A 491 17.92 -22.30 -14.41
CA LEU A 491 16.73 -21.93 -15.19
C LEU A 491 16.74 -20.46 -15.64
N GLU A 492 17.30 -19.56 -14.83
CA GLU A 492 17.29 -18.12 -15.10
C GLU A 492 18.50 -17.67 -15.94
N ARG A 493 19.67 -18.29 -15.72
CA ARG A 493 20.94 -17.84 -16.30
C ARG A 493 21.49 -18.78 -17.37
N GLY A 494 20.86 -19.94 -17.56
CA GLY A 494 21.36 -20.98 -18.45
C GLY A 494 22.64 -21.64 -17.94
N VAL A 495 23.28 -22.43 -18.79
CA VAL A 495 24.47 -23.24 -18.44
C VAL A 495 25.66 -22.37 -18.04
N GLU A 496 25.95 -21.30 -18.79
CA GLU A 496 27.11 -20.43 -18.53
C GLU A 496 26.97 -19.71 -17.18
N GLY A 497 25.85 -19.04 -16.95
CA GLY A 497 25.62 -18.36 -15.67
C GLY A 497 25.46 -19.30 -14.48
N PHE A 498 25.07 -20.57 -14.71
CA PHE A 498 25.11 -21.61 -13.69
C PHE A 498 26.55 -21.97 -13.27
N PHE A 499 27.48 -22.07 -14.23
CA PHE A 499 28.90 -22.30 -13.92
C PHE A 499 29.56 -21.11 -13.23
N GLU A 500 29.21 -19.88 -13.62
CA GLU A 500 29.66 -18.67 -12.89
C GLU A 500 29.22 -18.70 -11.43
N TRP A 501 27.95 -19.04 -11.18
CA TRP A 501 27.43 -19.17 -9.82
C TRP A 501 28.14 -20.28 -9.03
N LEU A 502 28.45 -21.43 -9.66
CA LEU A 502 29.25 -22.47 -9.02
C LEU A 502 30.66 -21.98 -8.67
N ALA A 503 31.31 -21.22 -9.55
CA ALA A 503 32.63 -20.64 -9.28
C ALA A 503 32.61 -19.68 -8.08
N GLU A 504 31.53 -18.89 -7.92
CA GLU A 504 31.33 -18.02 -6.77
C GLU A 504 31.20 -18.83 -5.46
N GLU A 505 30.44 -19.92 -5.46
CA GLU A 505 30.20 -20.76 -4.27
C GLU A 505 31.44 -21.56 -3.83
N TYR A 506 32.28 -22.01 -4.77
CA TYR A 506 33.52 -22.75 -4.48
C TYR A 506 34.73 -21.83 -4.25
N GLY A 507 34.62 -20.54 -4.58
CA GLY A 507 35.70 -19.55 -4.56
C GLY A 507 36.53 -19.57 -5.84
N GLN A 508 36.80 -18.40 -6.42
CA GLN A 508 37.45 -18.27 -7.74
C GLN A 508 38.84 -18.93 -7.81
N GLU A 509 39.69 -18.72 -6.80
CA GLU A 509 41.04 -19.32 -6.76
C GLU A 509 40.96 -20.86 -6.77
N THR A 510 40.04 -21.44 -6.00
CA THR A 510 39.83 -22.90 -5.95
C THR A 510 39.18 -23.43 -7.23
N TRP A 511 38.31 -22.64 -7.88
CA TRP A 511 37.65 -23.02 -9.13
C TRP A 511 38.65 -23.09 -10.30
N GLU A 512 39.53 -22.10 -10.42
CA GLU A 512 40.58 -22.08 -11.45
C GLU A 512 41.56 -23.25 -11.29
N GLU A 513 41.99 -23.53 -10.05
CA GLU A 513 42.84 -24.70 -9.74
C GLU A 513 42.18 -26.02 -10.16
N VAL A 514 40.87 -26.17 -9.91
CA VAL A 514 40.11 -27.37 -10.30
C VAL A 514 39.97 -27.48 -11.82
N LEU A 515 39.74 -26.36 -12.52
CA LEU A 515 39.67 -26.34 -13.98
C LEU A 515 41.03 -26.65 -14.63
N GLU A 516 42.12 -26.09 -14.10
CA GLU A 516 43.48 -26.35 -14.58
C GLU A 516 43.87 -27.81 -14.37
N ALA A 517 43.67 -28.34 -13.15
CA ALA A 517 43.91 -29.74 -12.83
C ALA A 517 43.05 -30.69 -13.68
N GLY A 518 41.78 -30.33 -13.95
CA GLY A 518 40.91 -31.07 -14.85
C GLY A 518 41.41 -31.06 -16.30
N GLY A 519 41.88 -29.91 -16.77
CA GLY A 519 42.47 -29.76 -18.11
C GLY A 519 43.78 -30.51 -18.28
N GLU A 520 44.65 -30.51 -17.28
CA GLU A 520 45.89 -31.30 -17.25
C GLU A 520 45.58 -32.80 -17.23
N PHE A 521 44.67 -33.24 -16.37
CA PHE A 521 44.21 -34.63 -16.33
C PHE A 521 43.69 -35.10 -17.70
N LEU A 522 42.88 -34.28 -18.37
CA LEU A 522 42.36 -34.60 -19.70
C LEU A 522 43.48 -34.65 -20.75
N LYS A 523 44.48 -33.75 -20.69
CA LYS A 523 45.64 -33.78 -21.60
C LYS A 523 46.46 -35.04 -21.39
N GLU A 524 46.87 -35.34 -20.16
CA GLU A 524 47.63 -36.54 -19.81
C GLU A 524 46.88 -37.82 -20.23
N ALA A 525 45.57 -37.90 -19.98
CA ALA A 525 44.75 -39.04 -20.38
C ALA A 525 44.66 -39.22 -21.91
N THR A 526 44.78 -38.12 -22.69
CA THR A 526 44.77 -38.20 -24.16
C THR A 526 46.13 -38.50 -24.78
N GLU A 527 47.24 -38.19 -24.10
CA GLU A 527 48.60 -38.47 -24.57
C GLU A 527 48.89 -39.97 -24.68
N GLU A 528 48.21 -40.80 -23.88
CA GLU A 528 48.28 -42.27 -23.93
C GLU A 528 47.32 -42.92 -24.97
N SER A 529 46.59 -42.11 -25.75
CA SER A 529 45.56 -42.55 -26.71
C SER A 529 45.74 -41.93 -28.11
N ASP A 530 44.82 -42.15 -29.06
CA ASP A 530 44.84 -41.52 -30.40
C ASP A 530 44.40 -40.04 -30.37
N GLY A 531 44.51 -39.38 -29.21
CA GLY A 531 44.06 -38.01 -28.99
C GLY A 531 42.54 -37.87 -28.90
N ARG A 532 41.81 -38.97 -28.65
CA ARG A 532 40.33 -38.98 -28.58
C ARG A 532 39.81 -39.75 -27.37
N PHE A 533 38.75 -39.21 -26.76
CA PHE A 533 37.97 -39.91 -25.73
C PHE A 533 36.90 -40.78 -26.40
N HIS A 534 37.08 -42.09 -26.39
CA HIS A 534 36.08 -43.03 -26.93
C HIS A 534 34.96 -43.33 -25.92
N THR A 535 35.21 -43.15 -24.61
CA THR A 535 34.23 -43.44 -23.55
C THR A 535 34.52 -42.59 -22.31
N PHE A 536 33.51 -41.86 -21.83
CA PHE A 536 33.55 -41.15 -20.55
C PHE A 536 32.59 -41.84 -19.58
N ILE A 537 33.13 -42.46 -18.52
CA ILE A 537 32.34 -43.09 -17.47
C ILE A 537 32.38 -42.17 -16.26
N THR A 538 31.21 -41.72 -15.82
CA THR A 538 31.05 -40.88 -14.63
C THR A 538 30.05 -41.54 -13.69
N ASP A 539 30.27 -41.39 -12.38
CA ASP A 539 29.35 -41.84 -11.32
C ASP A 539 28.10 -40.94 -11.22
N ARG A 540 27.96 -39.95 -12.11
CA ARG A 540 27.00 -38.85 -11.92
C ARG A 540 25.56 -39.10 -12.37
N ASP A 541 25.16 -40.37 -12.36
CA ASP A 541 23.76 -40.74 -12.15
C ASP A 541 23.50 -41.93 -11.17
N GLY A 542 24.50 -42.49 -10.46
CA GLY A 542 24.22 -43.43 -9.33
C GLY A 542 25.30 -44.49 -9.07
N THR A 543 25.66 -44.85 -7.82
CA THR A 543 24.94 -44.85 -6.52
C THR A 543 25.88 -45.14 -5.33
N THR A 544 25.57 -44.59 -4.12
CA THR A 544 25.74 -45.15 -2.72
C THR A 544 25.68 -44.08 -1.59
N ASN A 545 25.09 -42.90 -1.84
CA ASN A 545 24.58 -41.96 -0.82
C ASN A 545 23.62 -41.02 -1.60
N ASP A 546 22.30 -40.92 -1.43
CA ASP A 546 21.35 -41.18 -0.34
C ASP A 546 20.04 -41.67 -1.02
N TYR A 547 19.48 -42.78 -0.51
CA TYR A 547 18.46 -43.60 -1.17
C TYR A 547 17.06 -42.96 -1.17
N CYS A 548 16.44 -42.91 -2.36
CA CYS A 548 15.00 -43.10 -2.58
C CYS A 548 13.99 -42.08 -2.01
N GLY A 549 14.40 -40.97 -1.40
CA GLY A 549 13.46 -39.94 -0.89
C GLY A 549 13.48 -38.57 -1.57
N ARG A 550 14.61 -38.16 -2.16
CA ARG A 550 14.90 -36.73 -2.39
C ARG A 550 15.04 -36.27 -3.85
N TYR A 551 15.20 -37.19 -4.82
CA TYR A 551 15.28 -36.82 -6.24
C TYR A 551 14.04 -36.08 -6.75
N VAL A 552 12.92 -36.22 -6.06
CA VAL A 552 11.67 -35.62 -6.51
C VAL A 552 11.61 -34.11 -6.29
N THR A 553 12.56 -33.50 -5.57
CA THR A 553 12.60 -32.06 -5.30
C THR A 553 13.81 -31.35 -5.89
N SER A 554 14.52 -31.93 -6.87
CA SER A 554 15.61 -31.24 -7.58
C SER A 554 15.58 -31.55 -9.07
N ILE A 555 15.96 -30.58 -9.91
CA ILE A 555 16.16 -30.80 -11.36
C ILE A 555 17.62 -31.12 -11.70
N GLN A 556 18.45 -31.48 -10.73
CA GLN A 556 19.89 -31.70 -10.93
C GLN A 556 20.25 -32.66 -12.07
N ALA A 557 19.47 -33.72 -12.24
CA ALA A 557 19.67 -34.66 -13.34
C ALA A 557 19.60 -33.96 -14.72
N VAL A 558 18.78 -32.92 -14.85
CA VAL A 558 18.54 -32.17 -16.09
C VAL A 558 19.79 -31.37 -16.49
N TYR A 559 20.30 -30.52 -15.60
CA TYR A 559 21.51 -29.77 -15.92
C TYR A 559 22.75 -30.66 -16.00
N ASN A 560 22.82 -31.76 -15.25
CA ASN A 560 23.86 -32.77 -15.44
C ASN A 560 23.81 -33.37 -16.86
N ALA A 561 22.63 -33.79 -17.32
CA ALA A 561 22.45 -34.37 -18.66
C ALA A 561 22.85 -33.38 -19.76
N VAL A 562 22.46 -32.10 -19.63
CA VAL A 562 22.87 -31.08 -20.62
C VAL A 562 24.36 -30.79 -20.59
N CYS A 563 24.98 -30.68 -19.41
CA CYS A 563 26.43 -30.49 -19.32
C CYS A 563 27.20 -31.67 -19.93
N LEU A 564 26.80 -32.92 -19.64
CA LEU A 564 27.42 -34.12 -20.19
C LEU A 564 27.22 -34.23 -21.70
N ALA A 565 26.01 -33.99 -22.20
CA ALA A 565 25.74 -34.01 -23.64
C ALA A 565 26.52 -32.92 -24.40
N THR A 566 26.63 -31.72 -23.81
CA THR A 566 27.43 -30.62 -24.38
C THR A 566 28.91 -30.97 -24.41
N PHE A 567 29.45 -31.53 -23.32
CA PHE A 567 30.83 -32.01 -23.25
C PHE A 567 31.10 -33.10 -24.30
N SER A 568 30.22 -34.10 -24.41
CA SER A 568 30.36 -35.16 -25.42
C SER A 568 30.32 -34.60 -26.85
N LYS A 569 29.47 -33.60 -27.13
CA LYS A 569 29.39 -32.96 -28.44
C LYS A 569 30.62 -32.13 -28.78
N ALA A 570 31.24 -31.48 -27.79
CA ALA A 570 32.49 -30.73 -27.98
C ALA A 570 33.72 -31.63 -28.15
N SER A 571 33.63 -32.90 -27.71
CA SER A 571 34.73 -33.89 -27.77
C SER A 571 34.70 -34.78 -29.03
N ALA A 572 33.65 -34.68 -29.85
CA ALA A 572 33.46 -35.42 -31.11
C ALA A 572 33.80 -34.55 -32.31
#